data_AF-A0A2N1TIF3-F1
#
_entry.id   AF-A0A2N1TIF3-F1
#
_cell.length_a   1.000
_cell.length_b   1.000
_cell.length_c   1.000
_cell.angle_alpha   90.00
_cell.angle_beta   90.00
_cell.angle_gamma   90.00
#
_symmetry.space_group_name_H-M   'P 1'
#
loop_
_entity.id
_entity.type
_entity.pdbx_description
1 polymer ?
#
loop_
_entity_poly.entity_id
_entity_poly.type
_entity_poly.pdbx_seq_one_letter_code
_entity_poly.pdbx_strand_id
1 'polypeptide(L)'
;MKRNIFTITLLSLIILWGLSCGPTVSYSVRDTYTEEGGVARFGHIRLNGISIPPVFTLVIAANGTTFRFFQLSGPVGPAGYHPVQPVRVASAAGRITREDLVRGWYEGRSRLGETPDNWIFVAWPGGSAFVSPRELQRLVKEMGLTPIPITKKQEVLI
;
A
#
# COMPACT_ATOMS: atom_id res chain seq x y z
N MET A 1 57.10 11.13 -27.85
CA MET A 1 55.73 10.69 -27.52
C MET A 1 55.77 9.83 -26.26
N LYS A 2 55.37 10.37 -25.10
CA LYS A 2 55.30 9.63 -23.82
C LYS A 2 53.83 9.26 -23.56
N ARG A 3 53.54 7.95 -23.45
CA ARG A 3 52.22 7.42 -23.05
C ARG A 3 52.18 7.37 -21.52
N ASN A 4 51.33 8.18 -20.90
CA ASN A 4 51.02 8.07 -19.49
C ASN A 4 49.89 7.03 -19.32
N ILE A 5 50.16 5.99 -18.53
CA ILE A 5 49.19 4.97 -18.14
C ILE A 5 48.63 5.42 -16.78
N PHE A 6 47.35 5.77 -16.74
CA PHE A 6 46.64 6.04 -15.50
C PHE A 6 45.98 4.75 -15.00
N THR A 7 46.49 4.20 -13.90
CA THR A 7 45.87 3.09 -13.19
C THR A 7 44.86 3.69 -12.19
N ILE A 8 43.56 3.49 -12.41
CA ILE A 8 42.52 3.87 -11.44
C ILE A 8 42.20 2.62 -10.63
N THR A 9 42.68 2.57 -9.40
CA THR A 9 42.32 1.53 -8.43
C THR A 9 40.94 1.85 -7.87
N LEU A 10 39.91 1.15 -8.33
CA LEU A 10 38.56 1.25 -7.80
C LEU A 10 38.47 0.38 -6.54
N LEU A 11 38.58 1.00 -5.36
CA LEU A 11 38.38 0.34 -4.07
C LEU A 11 36.88 0.17 -3.83
N SER A 12 36.33 -0.98 -4.24
CA SER A 12 34.94 -1.35 -3.96
C SER A 12 34.76 -1.66 -2.48
N LEU A 13 34.28 -0.69 -1.71
CA LEU A 13 33.82 -0.89 -0.34
C LEU A 13 32.46 -1.62 -0.40
N ILE A 14 32.49 -2.95 -0.28
CA ILE A 14 31.28 -3.76 -0.08
C ILE A 14 30.80 -3.51 1.34
N ILE A 15 29.92 -2.52 1.52
CA ILE A 15 29.20 -2.39 2.78
C ILE A 15 28.07 -3.42 2.71
N LEU A 16 28.25 -4.58 3.37
CA LEU A 16 27.16 -5.50 3.69
C LEU A 16 26.24 -4.80 4.71
N TRP A 17 25.36 -3.94 4.23
CA TRP A 17 24.18 -3.55 5.01
C TRP A 17 23.29 -4.78 5.05
N GLY A 18 23.05 -5.29 6.26
CA GLY A 18 22.07 -6.33 6.49
C GLY A 18 20.78 -5.98 5.76
N LEU A 19 20.36 -6.88 4.87
CA LEU A 19 19.05 -6.83 4.24
C LEU A 19 18.02 -6.95 5.37
N SER A 20 17.62 -5.82 5.94
CA SER A 20 16.29 -5.69 6.48
C SER A 20 15.35 -5.93 5.31
N CYS A 21 14.99 -7.20 5.11
CA CYS A 21 13.96 -7.62 4.15
C CYS A 21 12.59 -7.27 4.75
N GLY A 22 12.44 -6.04 5.24
CA GLY A 22 11.16 -5.46 5.56
C GLY A 22 10.42 -5.19 4.25
N PRO A 23 9.08 -5.26 4.25
CA PRO A 23 8.33 -4.95 3.05
C PRO A 23 8.58 -3.50 2.63
N THR A 24 9.05 -3.31 1.40
CA THR A 24 9.28 -1.98 0.84
C THR A 24 7.94 -1.35 0.52
N VAL A 25 7.56 -0.34 1.30
CA VAL A 25 6.44 0.55 0.99
C VAL A 25 6.96 1.68 0.12
N SER A 26 6.42 1.85 -1.08
CA SER A 26 6.65 3.05 -1.89
C SER A 26 5.35 3.83 -2.03
N TYR A 27 5.46 5.13 -1.80
CA TYR A 27 4.37 6.08 -1.92
C TYR A 27 4.76 7.14 -2.95
N SER A 28 3.85 7.43 -3.87
CA SER A 28 4.05 8.45 -4.90
C SER A 28 2.79 9.28 -5.06
N VAL A 29 2.97 10.56 -5.31
CA VAL A 29 1.88 11.50 -5.58
C VAL A 29 2.03 12.03 -6.99
N ARG A 30 0.90 12.14 -7.70
CA ARG A 30 0.78 12.85 -8.97
C ARG A 30 -0.10 14.06 -8.77
N ASP A 31 0.38 15.24 -9.13
CA ASP A 31 -0.39 16.48 -9.06
C ASP A 31 -1.03 16.81 -10.40
N THR A 32 -2.22 17.40 -10.36
CA THR A 32 -2.92 17.98 -11.52
C THR A 32 -3.41 19.37 -11.13
N TYR A 33 -3.17 20.34 -12.02
CA TYR A 33 -3.45 21.75 -11.75
C TYR A 33 -4.71 22.19 -12.51
N THR A 34 -5.55 23.00 -11.87
CA THR A 34 -6.65 23.71 -12.52
C THR A 34 -6.13 25.00 -13.17
N GLU A 35 -6.91 25.59 -14.08
CA GLU A 35 -6.59 26.88 -14.70
C GLU A 35 -6.45 28.01 -13.65
N GLU A 36 -7.18 27.90 -12.54
CA GLU A 36 -7.15 28.83 -11.40
C GLU A 36 -6.00 28.54 -10.40
N GLY A 37 -5.12 27.57 -10.70
CA GLY A 37 -3.96 27.22 -9.87
C GLY A 37 -4.26 26.27 -8.70
N GLY A 38 -5.47 25.71 -8.61
CA GLY A 38 -5.82 24.68 -7.64
C GLY A 38 -5.15 23.33 -7.96
N VAL A 39 -4.86 22.50 -6.94
CA VAL A 39 -4.13 21.23 -7.13
C VAL A 39 -4.92 20.01 -6.62
N ALA A 40 -5.19 19.06 -7.53
CA ALA A 40 -5.62 17.71 -7.17
C ALA A 40 -4.39 16.80 -7.02
N ARG A 41 -4.29 16.10 -5.88
CA ARG A 41 -3.13 15.27 -5.52
C ARG A 41 -3.51 13.79 -5.47
N PHE A 42 -3.11 13.03 -6.48
CA PHE A 42 -3.43 11.61 -6.64
C PHE A 42 -2.35 10.74 -6.00
N GLY A 43 -2.69 10.15 -4.85
CA GLY A 43 -1.81 9.28 -4.07
C GLY A 43 -1.90 7.83 -4.53
N HIS A 44 -0.74 7.24 -4.80
CA HIS A 44 -0.57 5.85 -5.20
C HIS A 44 0.42 5.17 -4.24
N ILE A 45 0.10 3.94 -3.85
CA ILE A 45 0.96 3.12 -3.00
C ILE A 45 1.33 1.82 -3.72
N ARG A 46 2.56 1.38 -3.54
CA ARG A 46 2.99 0.02 -3.87
C ARG A 46 3.60 -0.64 -2.65
N LEU A 47 3.31 -1.92 -2.49
CA LEU A 47 3.84 -2.76 -1.40
C LEU A 47 4.65 -3.88 -2.05
N ASN A 48 5.97 -3.89 -1.81
CA ASN A 48 6.90 -4.79 -2.50
C ASN A 48 6.81 -4.72 -4.03
N GLY A 49 6.65 -3.51 -4.57
CA GLY A 49 6.48 -3.27 -6.01
C GLY A 49 5.07 -3.55 -6.56
N ILE A 50 4.18 -4.15 -5.75
CA ILE A 50 2.80 -4.45 -6.16
C ILE A 50 1.93 -3.21 -5.95
N SER A 51 1.32 -2.71 -7.02
CA SER A 51 0.37 -1.59 -6.93
C SER A 51 -0.89 -2.01 -6.20
N ILE A 52 -1.32 -1.19 -5.24
CA ILE A 52 -2.56 -1.44 -4.51
C ILE A 52 -3.73 -0.85 -5.31
N PRO A 53 -4.72 -1.66 -5.70
CA PRO A 53 -5.89 -1.19 -6.43
C PRO A 53 -6.74 -0.29 -5.54
N PRO A 54 -7.49 0.66 -6.10
CA PRO A 54 -8.34 1.60 -5.36
C PRO A 54 -9.63 0.95 -4.87
N VAL A 55 -9.57 -0.20 -4.23
CA VAL A 55 -10.73 -0.98 -3.73
C VAL A 55 -10.82 -0.97 -2.20
N PHE A 56 -9.74 -0.58 -1.53
CA PHE A 56 -9.67 -0.55 -0.08
C PHE A 56 -9.84 0.88 0.42
N THR A 57 -10.59 1.04 1.50
CA THR A 57 -10.73 2.30 2.24
C THR A 57 -9.55 2.56 3.17
N LEU A 58 -8.88 1.50 3.64
CA LEU A 58 -7.78 1.55 4.60
C LEU A 58 -6.79 0.45 4.28
N VAL A 59 -5.50 0.79 4.30
CA VAL A 59 -4.38 -0.14 4.14
C VAL A 59 -3.37 0.14 5.25
N ILE A 60 -3.01 -0.87 6.04
CA ILE A 60 -1.96 -0.77 7.04
C ILE A 60 -0.86 -1.72 6.61
N ALA A 61 0.27 -1.15 6.20
CA ALA A 61 1.44 -1.90 5.84
C ALA A 61 2.04 -2.61 7.06
N ALA A 62 2.80 -3.66 6.81
CA ALA A 62 3.45 -4.48 7.85
C ALA A 62 4.40 -3.69 8.76
N ASN A 63 4.99 -2.59 8.26
CA ASN A 63 5.81 -1.67 9.06
C ASN A 63 4.97 -0.67 9.89
N GLY A 64 3.64 -0.79 9.89
CA GLY A 64 2.71 0.09 10.61
C GLY A 64 2.29 1.35 9.85
N THR A 65 2.87 1.65 8.68
CA THR A 65 2.44 2.81 7.88
C THR A 65 0.99 2.63 7.44
N THR A 66 0.16 3.62 7.75
CA THR A 66 -1.29 3.56 7.49
C THR A 66 -1.65 4.52 6.36
N PHE A 67 -2.45 4.04 5.40
CA PHE A 67 -2.95 4.79 4.27
C PHE A 67 -4.47 4.73 4.24
N ARG A 68 -5.12 5.88 4.03
CA ARG A 68 -6.56 5.96 3.81
C ARG A 68 -6.83 6.36 2.36
N PHE A 69 -7.88 5.78 1.78
CA PHE A 69 -8.35 6.18 0.47
C PHE A 69 -9.26 7.41 0.58
N PHE A 70 -8.94 8.44 -0.20
CA PHE A 70 -9.71 9.66 -0.30
C PHE A 70 -10.34 9.77 -1.69
N GLN A 71 -11.63 10.07 -1.72
CA GLN A 71 -12.31 10.46 -2.94
C GLN A 71 -12.22 11.98 -3.06
N LEU A 72 -11.92 12.46 -4.26
CA LEU A 72 -11.91 13.86 -4.59
C LEU A 72 -13.36 14.38 -4.55
N SER A 73 -13.62 15.37 -3.71
CA SER A 73 -14.94 16.00 -3.52
C SER A 73 -15.15 17.28 -4.32
N GLY A 74 -14.14 17.71 -5.10
CA GLY A 74 -14.14 18.94 -5.90
C GLY A 74 -12.96 18.95 -6.88
N PRO A 75 -12.55 20.10 -7.43
CA PRO A 75 -11.43 20.16 -8.38
C PRO A 75 -10.04 20.11 -7.70
N VAL A 76 -9.98 20.24 -6.37
CA VAL A 76 -8.75 20.38 -5.59
C VAL A 76 -8.81 19.46 -4.37
N GLY A 77 -7.66 18.93 -3.95
CA GLY A 77 -7.53 18.13 -2.74
C GLY A 77 -6.91 16.74 -2.96
N PRO A 78 -6.82 15.93 -1.89
CA PRO A 78 -6.28 14.59 -1.96
C PRO A 78 -7.26 13.63 -2.61
N ALA A 79 -6.75 12.79 -3.50
CA ALA A 79 -7.45 11.67 -4.09
C ALA A 79 -6.57 10.42 -4.05
N GLY A 80 -7.15 9.22 -3.94
CA GLY A 80 -6.37 7.99 -3.82
C GLY A 80 -5.85 7.74 -2.40
N TYR A 81 -4.78 6.95 -2.27
CA TYR A 81 -4.22 6.57 -0.97
C TYR A 81 -3.27 7.63 -0.45
N HIS A 82 -3.53 8.16 0.75
CA HIS A 82 -2.64 9.11 1.43
C HIS A 82 -2.27 8.60 2.82
N PRO A 83 -1.02 8.85 3.27
CA PRO A 83 -0.60 8.48 4.61
C PRO A 83 -1.43 9.23 5.64
N VAL A 84 -1.78 8.53 6.72
CA VAL A 84 -2.51 9.09 7.86
C VAL A 84 -1.84 8.65 9.17
N GLN A 85 -2.33 9.16 10.30
CA GLN A 85 -1.85 8.69 11.60
C GLN A 85 -2.00 7.16 11.72
N PRO A 86 -1.01 6.47 12.33
CA PRO A 86 -1.05 5.03 12.47
C PRO A 86 -2.34 4.55 13.15
N VAL A 87 -3.02 3.61 12.51
CA VAL A 87 -4.18 2.93 13.09
C VAL A 87 -3.70 1.60 13.66
N ARG A 88 -4.00 1.34 14.93
CA ARG A 88 -3.67 0.06 15.57
C ARG A 88 -4.74 -0.97 15.23
N VAL A 89 -4.29 -2.17 14.90
CA VAL A 89 -5.16 -3.34 14.77
C VAL A 89 -5.01 -4.19 16.02
N ALA A 90 -6.14 -4.62 16.59
CA ALA A 90 -6.13 -5.48 17.76
C ALA A 90 -5.55 -6.86 17.42
N SER A 91 -4.90 -7.50 18.39
CA SER A 91 -4.55 -8.92 18.28
C SER A 91 -5.70 -9.77 18.78
N ALA A 92 -5.90 -10.93 18.17
CA ALA A 92 -6.84 -11.95 18.61
C ALA A 92 -6.08 -13.13 19.26
N ALA A 93 -6.73 -13.83 20.19
CA ALA A 93 -6.14 -14.99 20.87
C ALA A 93 -6.00 -16.23 19.95
N GLY A 94 -6.78 -16.30 18.87
CA GLY A 94 -6.71 -17.39 17.89
C GLY A 94 -5.43 -17.35 17.06
N ARG A 95 -5.10 -18.50 16.45
CA ARG A 95 -3.98 -18.64 15.51
C ARG A 95 -4.52 -18.74 14.08
N ILE A 96 -3.72 -18.30 13.12
CA ILE A 96 -4.00 -18.49 11.70
C ILE A 96 -4.05 -19.99 11.36
N THR A 97 -4.97 -20.40 10.49
CA THR A 97 -5.06 -21.81 10.05
C THR A 97 -4.07 -22.12 8.93
N ARG A 98 -3.82 -23.40 8.66
CA ARG A 98 -2.97 -23.81 7.54
C ARG A 98 -3.62 -23.44 6.21
N GLU A 99 -4.94 -23.54 6.14
CA GLU A 99 -5.74 -23.18 4.97
C GLU A 99 -5.59 -21.69 4.64
N ASP A 100 -5.63 -20.82 5.66
CA ASP A 100 -5.42 -19.38 5.49
C ASP A 100 -3.99 -19.06 5.06
N LEU A 101 -2.98 -19.76 5.59
CA LEU A 101 -1.59 -19.59 5.18
C LEU A 101 -1.39 -19.97 3.70
N VAL A 102 -1.98 -21.08 3.25
CA VAL A 102 -1.92 -21.52 1.84
C VAL A 102 -2.70 -20.56 0.95
N ARG A 103 -3.87 -20.09 1.41
CA ARG A 103 -4.66 -19.07 0.72
C ARG A 103 -3.95 -17.71 0.70
N GLY A 104 -3.12 -17.42 1.69
CA GLY A 104 -2.40 -16.15 1.81
C GLY A 104 -3.25 -14.97 2.25
N TRP A 105 -4.46 -15.21 2.78
CA TRP A 105 -5.23 -14.24 3.55
C TRP A 105 -6.27 -14.94 4.45
N TYR A 106 -6.75 -14.18 5.44
CA TYR A 106 -7.97 -14.46 6.18
C TYR A 106 -8.77 -13.17 6.38
N GLU A 107 -10.10 -13.30 6.39
CA GLU A 107 -10.99 -12.19 6.72
C GLU A 107 -11.04 -11.96 8.24
N GLY A 108 -11.09 -10.69 8.64
CA GLY A 108 -11.13 -10.32 10.05
C GLY A 108 -10.62 -8.92 10.33
N ARG A 109 -10.97 -8.41 11.51
CA ARG A 109 -10.55 -7.09 12.01
C ARG A 109 -9.38 -7.15 12.99
N SER A 110 -8.96 -8.35 13.37
CA SER A 110 -7.93 -8.57 14.38
C SER A 110 -6.84 -9.48 13.84
N ARG A 111 -5.59 -9.22 14.24
CA ARG A 111 -4.44 -10.02 13.85
C ARG A 111 -4.42 -11.32 14.64
N LEU A 112 -4.55 -12.45 13.95
CA LEU A 112 -4.36 -13.77 14.54
C LEU A 112 -2.87 -14.01 14.86
N GLY A 113 -2.61 -14.82 15.89
CA GLY A 113 -1.28 -15.32 16.18
C GLY A 113 -0.67 -16.05 14.98
N GLU A 114 0.65 -15.93 14.83
CA GLU A 114 1.43 -16.52 13.73
C GLU A 114 1.11 -15.98 12.33
N THR A 115 0.32 -14.91 12.21
CA THR A 115 0.19 -14.20 10.93
C THR A 115 1.59 -13.71 10.51
N PRO A 116 2.07 -14.04 9.29
CA PRO A 116 3.40 -13.62 8.84
C PRO A 116 3.59 -12.11 8.90
N ASP A 117 4.77 -11.67 9.33
CA ASP A 117 5.06 -10.25 9.59
C ASP A 117 4.97 -9.36 8.35
N ASN A 118 5.14 -9.94 7.15
CA ASN A 118 5.02 -9.22 5.89
C ASN A 118 3.57 -9.08 5.38
N TRP A 119 2.58 -9.63 6.08
CA TRP A 119 1.17 -9.46 5.74
C TRP A 119 0.65 -8.10 6.17
N ILE A 120 -0.22 -7.55 5.34
CA ILE A 120 -0.80 -6.23 5.53
C ILE A 120 -2.25 -6.37 5.94
N PHE A 121 -2.78 -5.34 6.60
CA PHE A 121 -4.20 -5.24 6.84
C PHE A 121 -4.84 -4.37 5.77
N VAL A 122 -5.99 -4.80 5.24
CA VAL A 122 -6.80 -4.04 4.30
C VAL A 122 -8.26 -4.05 4.75
N ALA A 123 -8.97 -2.94 4.55
CA ALA A 123 -10.40 -2.85 4.79
C ALA A 123 -11.13 -2.19 3.62
N TRP A 124 -12.32 -2.67 3.31
CA TRP A 124 -13.19 -2.20 2.23
C TRP A 124 -14.64 -2.10 2.74
N PRO A 125 -15.56 -1.51 1.97
CA PRO A 125 -16.97 -1.49 2.36
C PRO A 125 -17.51 -2.91 2.52
N GLY A 126 -17.84 -3.29 3.76
CA GLY A 126 -18.40 -4.61 4.07
C GLY A 126 -17.39 -5.64 4.62
N GLY A 127 -16.09 -5.36 4.65
CA GLY A 127 -15.12 -6.35 5.12
C GLY A 127 -13.71 -5.84 5.38
N SER A 128 -12.89 -6.73 5.93
CA SER A 128 -11.46 -6.51 6.11
C SER A 128 -10.73 -7.84 6.15
N ALA A 129 -9.44 -7.81 5.82
CA ALA A 129 -8.59 -8.99 5.84
C ALA A 129 -7.15 -8.65 6.20
N PHE A 130 -6.45 -9.66 6.72
CA PHE A 130 -5.00 -9.71 6.67
C PHE A 130 -4.59 -10.51 5.45
N VAL A 131 -3.70 -9.96 4.63
CA VAL A 131 -3.36 -10.54 3.32
C VAL A 131 -1.87 -10.41 3.03
N SER A 132 -1.30 -11.44 2.45
CA SER A 132 0.00 -11.37 1.79
C SER A 132 -0.09 -10.38 0.62
N PRO A 133 0.81 -9.39 0.49
CA PRO A 133 0.79 -8.46 -0.65
C PRO A 133 0.75 -9.15 -2.02
N ARG A 134 1.31 -10.36 -2.12
CA ARG A 134 1.32 -11.17 -3.36
C ARG A 134 -0.05 -11.73 -3.75
N GLU A 135 -0.91 -11.99 -2.77
CA GLU A 135 -2.24 -12.58 -2.97
C GLU A 135 -3.35 -11.54 -3.07
N LEU A 136 -2.99 -10.26 -3.02
CA LEU A 136 -3.93 -9.14 -2.96
C LEU A 136 -4.83 -9.05 -4.19
N GLN A 137 -4.30 -9.36 -5.39
CA GLN A 137 -5.14 -9.44 -6.60
C GLN A 137 -6.12 -10.60 -6.55
N ARG A 138 -5.71 -11.74 -5.98
CA ARG A 138 -6.58 -12.91 -5.84
C ARG A 138 -7.70 -12.64 -4.85
N LEU A 139 -7.39 -12.04 -3.70
CA LEU A 139 -8.37 -11.55 -2.73
C LEU A 139 -9.40 -10.63 -3.41
N VAL A 140 -8.96 -9.60 -4.13
CA VAL A 140 -9.84 -8.64 -4.80
C VAL A 140 -10.80 -9.32 -5.77
N LYS A 141 -10.29 -10.31 -6.53
CA LYS A 141 -11.08 -11.07 -7.48
C LYS A 141 -12.10 -11.97 -6.79
N GLU A 142 -11.68 -12.76 -5.79
CA GLU A 142 -12.55 -13.71 -5.10
C GLU A 142 -13.65 -13.01 -4.28
N MET A 143 -13.32 -11.86 -3.68
CA MET A 143 -14.29 -11.05 -2.94
C MET A 143 -15.16 -10.16 -3.84
N GLY A 144 -14.93 -10.15 -5.16
CA GLY A 144 -15.69 -9.33 -6.11
C GLY A 144 -15.60 -7.83 -5.84
N LEU A 145 -14.45 -7.34 -5.35
CA LEU A 145 -14.32 -5.94 -4.92
C LEU A 145 -14.27 -5.00 -6.11
N THR A 146 -15.16 -4.02 -6.11
CA THR A 146 -15.21 -2.98 -7.14
C THR A 146 -14.34 -1.78 -6.79
N PRO A 147 -13.62 -1.18 -7.75
CA PRO A 147 -12.90 0.07 -7.54
C PRO A 147 -13.78 1.17 -6.95
N ILE A 148 -13.31 1.78 -5.87
CA ILE A 148 -13.86 3.01 -5.31
C ILE A 148 -13.59 4.13 -6.31
N PRO A 149 -14.62 4.89 -6.74
CA PRO A 149 -14.41 5.94 -7.72
C PRO A 149 -13.55 7.05 -7.11
N ILE A 150 -12.55 7.50 -7.88
CA ILE A 150 -11.61 8.54 -7.43
C ILE A 150 -12.32 9.87 -7.21
N THR A 151 -13.34 10.18 -8.01
CA THR A 151 -14.17 11.38 -7.87
C THR A 151 -15.52 11.00 -7.30
N LYS A 152 -16.00 11.74 -6.30
CA LYS A 152 -17.38 11.60 -5.83
C LYS A 152 -18.30 12.20 -6.90
N LYS A 153 -19.21 11.41 -7.48
CA LYS A 153 -20.29 12.00 -8.30
C LYS A 153 -21.05 12.96 -7.39
N GLN A 154 -21.10 14.24 -7.75
CA GLN A 154 -22.05 15.17 -7.15
C GLN A 154 -23.43 14.67 -7.56
N GLU A 155 -24.20 14.12 -6.63
CA GLU A 155 -25.64 14.01 -6.81
C GLU A 155 -26.15 15.45 -6.88
N VAL A 156 -26.52 15.87 -8.09
CA VAL A 156 -27.24 17.13 -8.29
C VAL A 156 -28.59 16.92 -7.62
N LEU A 157 -28.78 17.49 -6.44
CA LEU A 157 -30.11 17.76 -5.90
C LEU A 157 -30.74 18.79 -6.84
N ILE A 158 -31.60 18.31 -7.73
CA ILE A 158 -32.50 19.13 -8.55
C ILE A 158 -33.72 19.48 -7.70
#